data_AF-A0A936FXR1-F1
#
_entry.id   AF-A0A936FXR1-F1
#
_cell.length_a   1.000
_cell.length_b   1.000
_cell.length_c   1.000
_cell.angle_alpha   90.00
_cell.angle_beta   90.00
_cell.angle_gamma   90.00
#
_symmetry.space_group_name_H-M   'P 1'
#
loop_
_entity.id
_entity.type
_entity.pdbx_description
1 polymer ?
#
loop_
_entity_poly.entity_id
_entity_poly.type
_entity_poly.pdbx_seq_one_letter_code
_entity_poly.pdbx_strand_id
1 'polypeptide(L)'
;MVDHVKPLPATSLKGVMRAAARDLGVRPQVVTEIFGGPGGAGSPWWWSDAEFDTSDMVFDRLARIRVDDESGLVKRGFLMMGEVVWAPRARFRVAPLVSLDPTDADRDRLVLRAAARAVVAVGGSRRRGEGWVTVTDAHDWSASDSQALLQLTGVGS
;
A
#
# COMPACT_ATOMS: atom_id res chain seq x y z
N MET A 1 -2.91 -15.56 -8.42
CA MET A 1 -3.56 -15.19 -9.69
C MET A 1 -3.97 -13.75 -9.55
N VAL A 2 -3.56 -12.90 -10.50
CA VAL A 2 -3.92 -11.48 -10.48
C VAL A 2 -5.35 -11.37 -11.01
N ASP A 3 -6.17 -10.50 -10.44
CA ASP A 3 -7.46 -10.16 -11.05
C ASP A 3 -7.19 -9.23 -12.23
N HIS A 4 -7.48 -9.68 -13.46
CA HIS A 4 -7.24 -8.91 -14.68
C HIS A 4 -8.16 -7.69 -14.80
N VAL A 5 -9.25 -7.65 -14.04
CA VAL A 5 -10.19 -6.53 -13.97
C VAL A 5 -9.79 -5.55 -12.85
N LYS A 6 -9.22 -6.06 -11.76
CA LYS A 6 -8.78 -5.25 -10.59
C LYS A 6 -7.39 -5.67 -10.09
N PRO A 7 -6.32 -5.33 -10.81
CA PRO A 7 -4.98 -5.80 -10.51
C PRO A 7 -4.48 -5.38 -9.12
N LEU A 8 -4.97 -4.24 -8.63
CA LEU A 8 -4.61 -3.68 -7.32
C LEU A 8 -5.88 -3.20 -6.60
N PRO A 9 -6.52 -4.07 -5.80
CA PRO A 9 -7.81 -3.77 -5.18
C PRO A 9 -7.66 -2.84 -3.96
N ALA A 10 -8.76 -2.16 -3.62
CA ALA A 10 -8.87 -1.20 -2.51
C ALA A 10 -8.38 -1.79 -1.18
N THR A 11 -8.68 -3.07 -0.91
CA THR A 11 -8.27 -3.77 0.32
C THR A 11 -6.75 -3.95 0.40
N SER A 12 -6.10 -4.20 -0.74
CA SER A 12 -4.63 -4.31 -0.81
C SER A 12 -3.97 -2.95 -0.64
N LEU A 13 -4.50 -1.91 -1.30
CA LEU A 13 -4.03 -0.52 -1.14
C LEU A 13 -4.11 -0.07 0.32
N LYS A 14 -5.30 -0.24 0.93
CA LYS A 14 -5.54 0.06 2.34
C LYS A 14 -4.60 -0.71 3.26
N GLY A 15 -4.37 -2.00 2.98
CA GLY A 15 -3.47 -2.85 3.75
C GLY A 15 -2.01 -2.40 3.69
N VAL A 16 -1.52 -2.04 2.50
CA VAL A 16 -0.16 -1.52 2.30
C VAL A 16 0.02 -0.17 3.00
N MET A 17 -0.94 0.74 2.84
CA MET A 17 -0.91 2.06 3.50
C MET A 17 -0.98 1.95 5.02
N ARG A 18 -1.80 1.02 5.55
CA ARG A 18 -1.85 0.73 6.99
C ARG A 18 -0.52 0.20 7.52
N ALA A 19 0.14 -0.69 6.76
CA ALA A 19 1.46 -1.20 7.14
C ALA A 19 2.49 -0.06 7.15
N ALA A 20 2.52 0.78 6.12
CA ALA A 20 3.40 1.94 6.03
C ALA A 20 3.20 2.93 7.20
N ALA A 21 1.94 3.22 7.58
CA ALA A 21 1.65 4.06 8.75
C ALA A 21 2.21 3.46 10.07
N ARG A 22 2.18 2.14 10.23
CA ARG A 22 2.77 1.45 11.39
C ARG A 22 4.30 1.51 11.36
N ASP A 23 4.91 1.32 10.20
CA ASP A 23 6.36 1.39 10.02
C ASP A 23 6.90 2.80 10.28
N LEU A 24 6.10 3.84 10.00
CA LEU A 24 6.36 5.23 10.40
C LEU A 24 6.25 5.49 11.91
N GLY A 25 5.82 4.50 12.71
CA GLY A 25 5.69 4.63 14.16
C GLY A 25 4.45 5.41 14.61
N VAL A 26 3.44 5.59 13.74
CA VAL A 26 2.16 6.22 14.11
C VAL A 26 1.48 5.39 15.20
N ARG A 27 0.97 6.05 16.23
CA ARG A 27 0.34 5.39 17.39
C ARG A 27 -0.75 4.39 16.95
N PRO A 28 -0.80 3.17 17.54
CA PRO A 28 -1.76 2.15 17.13
C PRO A 28 -3.23 2.57 17.14
N GLN A 29 -3.60 3.45 18.07
CA GLN A 29 -4.95 4.04 18.18
C GLN A 29 -5.28 4.85 16.94
N VAL A 30 -4.40 5.78 16.55
CA VAL A 30 -4.57 6.63 15.34
C VAL A 30 -4.62 5.77 14.07
N VAL A 31 -3.78 4.73 13.97
CA VAL A 31 -3.83 3.79 12.84
C VAL A 31 -5.19 3.06 12.78
N THR A 32 -5.73 2.67 13.93
CA THR A 32 -7.02 1.97 14.01
C THR A 32 -8.18 2.90 13.68
N GLU A 33 -8.14 4.16 14.10
CA GLU A 33 -9.14 5.18 13.77
C GLU A 33 -9.22 5.42 12.25
N ILE A 34 -8.07 5.57 11.58
CA ILE A 34 -8.04 5.86 10.14
C ILE A 34 -8.38 4.63 9.32
N PHE A 35 -7.67 3.53 9.56
CA PHE A 35 -7.74 2.35 8.71
C PHE A 35 -8.81 1.35 9.19
N GLY A 36 -9.45 1.55 10.34
CA GLY A 36 -10.37 0.60 10.96
C GLY A 36 -9.67 -0.53 11.71
N GLY A 37 -10.46 -1.33 12.44
CA GLY A 37 -10.00 -2.46 13.25
C GLY A 37 -9.57 -3.70 12.46
N PRO A 38 -9.35 -4.84 13.16
CA PRO A 38 -9.16 -6.14 12.53
C PRO A 38 -10.27 -6.43 11.50
N GLY A 39 -9.92 -6.92 10.31
CA GLY A 39 -10.88 -7.13 9.22
C GLY A 39 -11.37 -5.86 8.52
N GLY A 40 -10.89 -4.66 8.90
CA GLY A 40 -11.23 -3.40 8.23
C GLY A 40 -12.56 -2.77 8.66
N ALA A 41 -13.21 -3.34 9.68
CA ALA A 41 -14.46 -2.81 10.24
C ALA A 41 -14.25 -1.39 10.80
N GLY A 42 -15.20 -0.50 10.52
CA GLY A 42 -15.31 0.82 11.17
C GLY A 42 -14.35 1.91 10.69
N SER A 43 -13.68 1.75 9.54
CA SER A 43 -12.87 2.84 8.97
C SER A 43 -13.77 3.95 8.41
N PRO A 44 -13.55 5.22 8.78
CA PRO A 44 -14.32 6.35 8.27
C PRO A 44 -13.91 6.77 6.85
N TRP A 45 -12.95 6.05 6.24
CA TRP A 45 -12.40 6.35 4.93
C TRP A 45 -12.78 5.27 3.92
N TRP A 46 -13.37 5.69 2.81
CA TRP A 46 -13.60 4.89 1.62
C TRP A 46 -12.35 4.87 0.74
N TRP A 47 -12.10 3.72 0.11
CA TRP A 47 -10.96 3.46 -0.78
C TRP A 47 -11.48 2.93 -2.12
N SER A 48 -11.02 3.53 -3.23
CA SER A 48 -11.25 2.96 -4.55
C SER A 48 -10.26 1.83 -4.84
N ASP A 49 -10.60 0.98 -5.80
CA ASP A 49 -9.60 0.17 -6.49
C ASP A 49 -8.64 1.07 -7.27
N ALA A 50 -7.45 0.59 -7.60
CA ALA A 50 -6.56 1.31 -8.49
C ALA A 50 -7.07 1.26 -9.93
N GLU A 51 -7.17 2.42 -10.55
CA GLU A 51 -7.46 2.61 -11.96
C GLU A 51 -6.14 2.72 -12.73
N PHE A 52 -5.99 1.88 -13.73
CA PHE A 52 -4.83 1.84 -14.62
C PHE A 52 -5.24 2.33 -16.01
N ASP A 53 -4.31 2.98 -16.70
CA ASP A 53 -4.46 3.17 -18.14
C ASP A 53 -4.21 1.85 -18.84
N THR A 54 -5.26 1.23 -19.37
CA THR A 54 -5.19 -0.12 -19.94
C THR A 54 -4.39 -0.19 -21.22
N SER A 55 -4.15 0.95 -21.89
CA SER A 55 -3.36 0.99 -23.14
C SER A 55 -1.87 0.68 -22.92
N ASP A 56 -1.36 0.92 -21.70
CA ASP A 56 0.05 0.72 -21.32
C ASP A 56 0.25 -0.49 -20.39
N MET A 57 -0.78 -1.30 -20.15
CA MET A 57 -0.71 -2.46 -19.28
C MET A 57 -0.20 -3.70 -20.00
N VAL A 58 0.85 -4.31 -19.46
CA VAL A 58 1.35 -5.61 -19.94
C VAL A 58 1.19 -6.65 -18.86
N PHE A 59 0.38 -7.68 -19.14
CA PHE A 59 0.25 -8.87 -18.31
C PHE A 59 1.27 -9.91 -18.76
N ASP A 60 2.13 -10.37 -17.85
CA ASP A 60 3.15 -11.37 -18.15
C ASP A 60 3.08 -12.54 -17.16
N ARG A 61 3.48 -13.73 -17.63
CA ARG A 61 3.50 -14.97 -16.84
C ARG A 61 4.92 -15.28 -16.41
N LEU A 62 5.16 -15.28 -15.12
CA LEU A 62 6.45 -15.66 -14.55
C LEU A 62 6.44 -17.11 -14.10
N ALA A 63 7.25 -17.94 -14.75
CA ALA A 63 7.58 -19.28 -14.27
C ALA A 63 8.72 -19.19 -13.24
N ARG A 64 8.48 -19.63 -12.01
CA ARG A 64 9.48 -19.67 -10.94
C ARG A 64 9.88 -21.10 -10.64
N ILE A 65 11.18 -21.34 -10.57
CA ILE A 65 11.77 -22.60 -10.08
C ILE A 65 12.57 -22.31 -8.80
N ARG A 66 12.51 -23.22 -7.82
CA ARG A 66 13.35 -23.17 -6.63
C ARG A 66 14.47 -24.20 -6.78
N VAL A 67 15.71 -23.74 -6.75
CA VAL A 67 16.91 -24.58 -6.78
C VAL A 67 17.30 -24.90 -5.34
N ASP A 68 17.72 -26.14 -5.11
CA ASP A 68 18.23 -26.60 -3.82
C ASP A 68 19.71 -26.28 -3.70
N ASP A 69 20.09 -25.51 -2.67
CA ASP A 69 21.46 -24.99 -2.53
C ASP A 69 22.49 -26.10 -2.22
N GLU A 70 22.05 -27.27 -1.76
CA GLU A 70 22.91 -28.41 -1.42
C GLU A 70 23.19 -29.33 -2.61
N SER A 71 22.19 -29.55 -3.47
CA SER A 71 22.30 -30.47 -4.62
C SER A 71 22.45 -29.78 -5.98
N GLY A 72 22.22 -28.47 -6.07
CA GLY A 72 22.20 -27.73 -7.34
C GLY A 72 21.07 -28.13 -8.29
N LEU A 73 20.18 -29.02 -7.85
CA LEU A 73 19.05 -29.52 -8.63
C LEU A 73 17.79 -28.70 -8.35
N VAL A 74 16.93 -28.59 -9.37
CA VAL A 74 15.58 -28.04 -9.19
C VAL A 74 14.77 -29.03 -8.37
N LYS A 75 14.20 -28.61 -7.23
CA LYS A 75 13.28 -29.47 -6.48
C LYS A 75 12.06 -29.79 -7.34
N ARG A 76 11.81 -31.08 -7.61
CA ARG A 76 10.58 -31.54 -8.28
C ARG A 76 9.36 -30.99 -7.51
N GLY A 77 8.41 -30.39 -8.24
CA GLY A 77 7.17 -29.84 -7.67
C GLY A 77 7.19 -28.35 -7.30
N PHE A 78 8.28 -27.62 -7.55
CA PHE A 78 8.39 -26.18 -7.24
C PHE A 78 8.35 -25.26 -8.46
N LEU A 79 7.66 -25.67 -9.54
CA LEU A 79 7.28 -24.74 -10.60
C LEU A 79 6.08 -23.91 -10.11
N MET A 80 6.31 -22.66 -9.72
CA MET A 80 5.22 -21.72 -9.47
C MET A 80 5.02 -20.83 -10.68
N MET A 81 3.82 -20.88 -11.26
CA MET A 81 3.38 -19.92 -12.26
C MET A 81 2.76 -18.71 -11.55
N GLY A 82 3.39 -17.55 -11.68
CA GLY A 82 2.87 -16.26 -11.26
C GLY A 82 2.43 -15.43 -12.46
N GLU A 83 1.63 -14.40 -12.19
CA GLU A 83 1.33 -13.35 -13.15
C GLU A 83 1.80 -12.02 -12.57
N VAL A 84 2.36 -11.18 -13.43
CA VAL A 84 2.75 -9.81 -13.11
C VAL A 84 2.06 -8.84 -14.06
N VAL A 85 1.81 -7.64 -13.55
CA VAL A 85 1.24 -6.55 -14.33
C VAL A 85 2.25 -5.42 -14.33
N TRP A 86 2.74 -5.08 -15.51
CA TRP A 86 3.57 -3.91 -15.75
C TRP A 86 2.66 -2.77 -16.16
N ALA A 87 2.68 -1.68 -15.39
CA ALA A 87 1.96 -0.46 -15.70
C ALA A 87 2.80 0.74 -15.25
N PRO A 88 2.90 1.80 -16.07
CA PRO A 88 3.71 2.98 -15.72
C PRO A 88 3.06 3.81 -14.61
N ARG A 89 1.73 3.79 -14.50
CA ARG A 89 0.98 4.58 -13.52
C ARG A 89 -0.37 3.94 -13.20
N ALA A 90 -0.81 4.14 -11.97
CA ALA A 90 -2.18 3.91 -11.53
C ALA A 90 -2.65 5.08 -10.67
N ARG A 91 -3.98 5.23 -10.52
CA ARG A 91 -4.59 6.22 -9.62
C ARG A 91 -5.60 5.53 -8.72
N PHE A 92 -5.69 5.95 -7.47
CA PHE A 92 -6.75 5.53 -6.57
C PHE A 92 -7.20 6.73 -5.75
N ARG A 93 -8.39 6.64 -5.16
CA ARG A 93 -8.98 7.69 -4.34
C ARG A 93 -9.22 7.19 -2.91
N VAL A 94 -8.90 8.04 -1.95
CA VAL A 94 -9.26 7.90 -0.54
C VAL A 94 -10.14 9.09 -0.18
N ALA A 95 -11.34 8.83 0.34
CA ALA A 95 -12.31 9.89 0.65
C ALA A 95 -13.05 9.59 1.96
N PRO A 96 -13.48 10.61 2.73
CA PRO A 96 -14.31 10.37 3.90
C PRO A 96 -15.61 9.67 3.48
N LEU A 97 -15.93 8.56 4.15
CA LEU A 97 -17.20 7.85 4.04
C LEU A 97 -18.26 8.46 4.97
N VAL A 98 -17.82 9.14 6.02
CA VAL A 98 -18.66 9.82 7.02
C VAL A 98 -18.22 11.28 7.18
N SER A 99 -19.08 12.10 7.77
CA SER A 99 -18.68 13.43 8.21
C SER A 99 -17.71 13.30 9.38
N LEU A 100 -16.52 13.88 9.22
CA LEU A 100 -15.49 13.94 10.26
C LEU A 100 -15.40 15.36 10.81
N ASP A 101 -15.00 15.51 12.07
CA ASP A 101 -14.56 16.80 12.58
C ASP A 101 -13.40 17.32 11.71
N PRO A 102 -13.34 18.62 11.36
CA PRO A 102 -12.26 19.16 10.54
C PRO A 102 -10.86 18.84 11.08
N THR A 103 -10.69 18.88 12.41
CA THR A 103 -9.41 18.60 13.08
C THR A 103 -9.00 17.14 12.89
N ASP A 104 -9.95 16.21 13.08
CA ASP A 104 -9.73 14.78 12.86
C ASP A 104 -9.47 14.48 11.38
N ALA A 105 -10.21 15.14 10.48
CA ALA A 105 -10.03 14.97 9.05
C ALA A 105 -8.64 15.42 8.58
N ASP A 106 -8.12 16.54 9.11
CA ASP A 106 -6.79 17.04 8.75
C ASP A 106 -5.67 16.18 9.32
N ARG A 107 -5.81 15.75 10.58
CA ARG A 107 -4.92 14.76 11.21
C ARG A 107 -4.88 13.46 10.40
N ASP A 108 -6.04 12.94 10.01
CA ASP A 108 -6.16 11.70 9.24
C ASP A 108 -5.53 11.85 7.85
N ARG A 109 -5.77 12.98 7.16
CA ARG A 109 -5.14 13.29 5.87
C ARG A 109 -3.63 13.35 5.99
N LEU A 110 -3.09 13.95 7.04
CA LEU A 110 -1.65 14.00 7.27
C LEU A 110 -1.06 12.59 7.35
N VAL A 111 -1.67 11.70 8.12
CA VAL A 111 -1.22 10.30 8.26
C VAL A 111 -1.38 9.54 6.94
N LEU A 112 -2.48 9.71 6.21
CA LEU A 112 -2.67 9.11 4.89
C LEU A 112 -1.60 9.58 3.89
N ARG A 113 -1.28 10.88 3.86
CA ARG A 113 -0.25 11.47 3.00
C ARG A 113 1.16 11.00 3.38
N ALA A 114 1.44 10.83 4.67
CA ALA A 114 2.70 10.27 5.16
C ALA A 114 2.85 8.80 4.76
N ALA A 115 1.80 8.01 5.01
CA ALA A 115 1.76 6.59 4.67
C ALA A 115 1.97 6.37 3.17
N ALA A 116 1.34 7.17 2.30
CA ALA A 116 1.57 7.13 0.86
C ALA A 116 3.05 7.26 0.52
N ARG A 117 3.72 8.29 1.05
CA ARG A 117 5.14 8.55 0.77
C ARG A 117 6.07 7.47 1.30
N ALA A 118 5.68 6.75 2.35
CA ALA A 118 6.43 5.63 2.90
C ALA A 118 6.25 4.31 2.11
N VAL A 119 5.25 4.22 1.23
CA VAL A 119 5.08 3.05 0.36
C VAL A 119 6.10 3.09 -0.77
N VAL A 120 7.00 2.09 -0.76
CA VAL A 120 8.01 1.88 -1.80
C VAL A 120 7.71 0.67 -2.70
N ALA A 121 6.79 -0.20 -2.29
CA ALA A 121 6.42 -1.39 -3.06
C ALA A 121 5.00 -1.89 -2.77
N VAL A 122 4.33 -2.39 -3.81
CA VAL A 122 3.02 -3.06 -3.75
C VAL A 122 3.12 -4.50 -4.27
N GLY A 123 2.16 -5.36 -3.90
CA GLY A 123 2.16 -6.77 -4.31
C GLY A 123 3.03 -7.70 -3.46
N GLY A 124 3.20 -8.94 -3.94
CA GLY A 124 3.72 -10.08 -3.16
C GLY A 124 5.23 -10.34 -3.25
N SER A 125 5.95 -9.71 -4.18
CA SER A 125 7.37 -10.02 -4.48
C SER A 125 8.32 -8.86 -4.21
N ARG A 126 8.04 -8.07 -3.16
CA ARG A 126 8.75 -6.81 -2.83
C ARG A 126 10.28 -6.95 -2.69
N ARG A 127 10.77 -8.15 -2.35
CA ARG A 127 12.21 -8.46 -2.16
C ARG A 127 12.96 -8.83 -3.44
N ARG A 128 12.31 -8.84 -4.60
CA ARG A 128 12.91 -9.34 -5.87
C ARG A 128 12.80 -8.36 -7.04
N GLY A 129 12.61 -7.06 -6.77
CA GLY A 129 12.59 -6.02 -7.80
C GLY A 129 11.24 -5.78 -8.47
N GLU A 130 10.20 -6.54 -8.12
CA GLU A 130 8.84 -6.39 -8.67
C GLU A 130 7.99 -5.46 -7.80
N GLY A 131 7.10 -4.68 -8.43
CA GLY A 131 6.09 -3.87 -7.74
C GLY A 131 6.63 -2.61 -7.05
N TRP A 132 7.80 -2.13 -7.44
CA TRP A 132 8.37 -0.87 -6.94
C TRP A 132 7.53 0.31 -7.43
N VAL A 133 7.09 1.13 -6.48
CA VAL A 133 6.23 2.28 -6.78
C VAL A 133 6.59 3.43 -5.85
N THR A 134 6.26 4.63 -6.30
CA THR A 134 6.13 5.79 -5.40
C THR A 134 4.65 6.14 -5.35
N VAL A 135 4.11 6.32 -4.15
CA VAL A 135 2.72 6.80 -3.97
C VAL A 135 2.76 8.25 -3.49
N THR A 136 2.17 9.14 -4.27
CA THR A 136 2.11 10.58 -3.98
C THR A 136 0.69 11.10 -4.11
N ASP A 137 0.36 12.15 -3.36
CA ASP A 137 -0.81 12.97 -3.59
C ASP A 137 -0.42 14.26 -4.33
N ALA A 138 -1.40 15.13 -4.62
CA ALA A 138 -1.19 16.36 -5.38
C ALA A 138 -0.56 17.52 -4.58
N HIS A 139 -0.34 17.34 -3.27
CA HIS A 139 0.16 18.41 -2.39
C HIS A 139 1.61 18.14 -1.97
N ASP A 140 2.41 19.19 -1.91
CA ASP A 140 3.79 19.13 -1.43
C ASP A 140 3.89 18.79 0.05
N TRP A 141 4.99 18.16 0.44
CA TRP A 141 5.27 17.82 1.84
C TRP A 141 6.16 18.88 2.48
N SER A 142 5.64 19.53 3.52
CA SER A 142 6.30 20.64 4.21
C SER A 142 7.06 20.20 5.46
N ALA A 143 7.91 21.08 5.99
CA ALA A 143 8.53 20.87 7.30
C ALA A 143 7.49 20.81 8.43
N SER A 144 6.43 21.61 8.34
CA SER A 144 5.31 21.57 9.30
C SER A 144 4.56 20.25 9.27
N ASP A 145 4.37 19.63 8.09
CA ASP A 145 3.79 18.29 7.98
C ASP A 145 4.64 17.26 8.74
N SER A 146 5.97 17.35 8.61
CA SER A 146 6.90 16.47 9.32
C SER A 146 6.82 16.65 10.83
N GLN A 147 6.77 17.90 11.31
CA GLN A 147 6.62 18.21 12.74
C GLN A 147 5.28 17.71 13.30
N ALA A 148 4.18 17.92 12.57
CA ALA A 148 2.87 17.45 12.96
C ALA A 148 2.80 15.92 12.99
N LEU A 149 3.44 15.24 12.03
CA LEU A 149 3.50 13.78 12.00
C LEU A 149 4.24 13.23 13.22
N LEU A 150 5.34 13.85 13.64
CA LEU A 150 6.10 13.43 14.82
C LEU A 150 5.21 13.43 16.09
N GLN A 151 4.30 14.39 16.24
CA GLN A 151 3.35 14.43 17.37
C GLN A 151 2.36 13.26 17.37
N LEU A 152 2.20 12.56 16.24
CA LEU A 152 1.34 11.39 16.10
C LEU A 152 2.11 10.07 16.25
N THR A 153 3.44 10.12 16.25
CA THR A 153 4.29 8.95 16.48
C THR A 153 4.47 8.67 17.97
N GLY A 154 4.67 7.40 18.33
CA GLY A 154 4.98 6.99 19.70
C GLY A 154 6.40 7.31 20.15
N VAL A 155 7.20 8.00 19.32
CA VAL A 155 8.61 8.30 19.57
C VAL A 155 8.69 9.66 20.25
N GLY A 156 8.34 9.71 21.53
CA GLY A 156 8.25 10.97 22.28
C GLY A 156 7.61 10.83 23.65
N SER A 157 8.00 9.82 24.43
CA SER A 157 7.73 9.70 25.87
C SER A 157 8.82 8.86 26.52
#